data_AF-A0A0D7PMV9-F1
#
_entry.id   AF-A0A0D7PMV9-F1
#
_cell.length_a   1.000
_cell.length_b   1.000
_cell.length_c   1.000
_cell.angle_alpha   90.00
_cell.angle_beta   90.00
_cell.angle_gamma   90.00
#
_symmetry.space_group_name_H-M   'P 1'
#
loop_
_entity.id
_entity.type
_entity.pdbx_description
1 polymer ?
#
loop_
_entity_poly.entity_id
_entity_poly.type
_entity_poly.pdbx_seq_one_letter_code
_entity_poly.pdbx_strand_id
1 'polypeptide(L)'
;MIIDCDVGFENFVNTLTKNNIDTVGRYYCKSNDPTAYKLISPKEAGQIAKANIRLFTVFEAGSVDLSKGADHATTAMNCANSIGQPQGSGIYFGIEKDGGFESGDLPRISTYFTDIKRTIGGKFDIGIYSNGTPCGSLLQAGLVKYTWLAAASYGHDGTWDFYSSGLWTIAQVGPLDIKTWKIPSWKVAPKAPRWEIDVDFAKNEFGSFLANPPVA
;
A
#
# COMPACT_ATOMS: atom_id res chain seq x y z
N MET A 1 -13.84 4.84 8.27
CA MET A 1 -13.48 3.49 7.82
C MET A 1 -12.30 3.59 6.89
N ILE A 2 -11.35 2.66 7.02
CA ILE A 2 -10.13 2.58 6.21
C ILE A 2 -10.27 1.38 5.29
N ILE A 3 -9.95 1.59 4.02
CA ILE A 3 -9.94 0.54 3.01
C ILE A 3 -8.68 0.69 2.18
N ASP A 4 -8.27 -0.35 1.48
CA ASP A 4 -7.51 -0.23 0.25
C ASP A 4 -8.40 -0.60 -0.95
N CYS A 5 -8.04 -0.05 -2.11
CA CYS A 5 -8.73 -0.39 -3.34
C CYS A 5 -7.71 -0.41 -4.47
N ASP A 6 -7.70 -1.48 -5.26
CA ASP A 6 -6.73 -1.67 -6.33
C ASP A 6 -6.93 -0.70 -7.49
N VAL A 7 -8.15 -0.28 -7.80
CA VAL A 7 -8.47 0.52 -8.99
C VAL A 7 -9.27 1.79 -8.69
N GLY A 8 -8.79 2.93 -9.20
CA GLY A 8 -9.58 4.16 -9.30
C GLY A 8 -10.57 4.09 -10.46
N PHE A 9 -11.82 4.49 -10.23
CA PHE A 9 -12.89 4.41 -11.23
C PHE A 9 -13.75 5.70 -11.31
N GLU A 10 -14.64 5.77 -12.30
CA GLU A 10 -15.49 6.95 -12.48
C GLU A 10 -16.42 7.16 -11.27
N ASN A 11 -16.41 8.36 -10.68
CA ASN A 11 -17.11 8.70 -9.43
C ASN A 11 -16.57 8.03 -8.16
N PHE A 12 -15.33 7.51 -8.19
CA PHE A 12 -14.71 6.85 -7.03
C PHE A 12 -14.85 7.64 -5.73
N VAL A 13 -14.48 8.92 -5.74
CA VAL A 13 -14.57 9.80 -4.56
C VAL A 13 -15.99 9.93 -4.03
N ASN A 14 -17.00 10.02 -4.90
CA ASN A 14 -18.40 10.06 -4.47
C ASN A 14 -18.80 8.74 -3.79
N THR A 15 -18.30 7.60 -4.26
CA THR A 15 -18.51 6.31 -3.62
C THR A 15 -17.84 6.26 -2.25
N LEU A 16 -16.61 6.75 -2.12
CA LEU A 16 -15.90 6.82 -0.84
C LEU A 16 -16.67 7.67 0.18
N THR A 17 -17.10 8.88 -0.21
CA THR A 17 -17.86 9.78 0.66
C THR A 17 -19.21 9.17 1.08
N LYS A 18 -19.95 8.56 0.15
CA LYS A 18 -21.24 7.91 0.45
C LYS A 18 -21.13 6.77 1.45
N ASN A 19 -19.98 6.09 1.48
CA ASN A 19 -19.70 4.99 2.40
C ASN A 19 -18.90 5.41 3.64
N ASN A 20 -18.79 6.72 3.92
CA ASN A 20 -18.08 7.27 5.09
C ASN A 20 -16.63 6.77 5.21
N ILE A 21 -15.93 6.71 4.06
CA ILE A 21 -14.49 6.43 4.04
C ILE A 21 -13.74 7.69 4.43
N ASP A 22 -12.87 7.56 5.42
CA ASP A 22 -11.97 8.64 5.87
C ASP A 22 -10.57 8.50 5.27
N THR A 23 -10.17 7.29 4.89
CA THR A 23 -8.84 6.97 4.39
C THR A 23 -8.91 5.84 3.37
N VAL A 24 -8.17 5.97 2.27
CA VAL A 24 -8.08 4.95 1.22
C VAL A 24 -6.63 4.64 0.83
N GLY A 25 -6.30 3.35 0.77
CA GLY A 25 -5.04 2.80 0.30
C GLY A 25 -5.01 2.77 -1.22
N ARG A 26 -3.96 3.31 -1.84
CA ARG A 26 -3.80 3.36 -3.29
C ARG A 26 -2.39 2.99 -3.74
N TYR A 27 -2.28 2.56 -4.99
CA TYR A 27 -1.11 1.81 -5.45
C TYR A 27 -0.14 2.67 -6.26
N TYR A 28 1.15 2.44 -6.01
CA TYR A 28 2.27 2.81 -6.85
C TYR A 28 2.78 1.57 -7.56
N CYS A 29 3.18 1.73 -8.81
CA CYS A 29 3.80 0.70 -9.62
C CYS A 29 4.58 1.36 -10.76
N LYS A 30 5.32 0.58 -11.54
CA LYS A 30 5.89 1.10 -12.80
C LYS A 30 4.77 1.29 -13.82
N SER A 31 4.82 2.36 -14.61
CA SER A 31 3.79 2.67 -15.61
C SER A 31 3.71 1.66 -16.77
N ASN A 32 4.77 0.88 -16.97
CA ASN A 32 4.85 -0.23 -17.91
C ASN A 32 4.69 -1.62 -17.25
N ASP A 33 4.33 -1.67 -15.96
CA ASP A 33 4.03 -2.92 -15.26
C ASP A 33 2.66 -3.46 -15.71
N PRO A 34 2.46 -4.79 -15.76
CA PRO A 34 1.13 -5.38 -15.91
C PRO A 34 0.07 -4.82 -14.93
N THR A 35 0.47 -4.35 -13.75
CA THR A 35 -0.40 -3.74 -12.74
C THR A 35 -0.60 -2.23 -12.90
N ALA A 36 -0.13 -1.61 -13.99
CA ALA A 36 -0.23 -0.16 -14.22
C ALA A 36 -1.65 0.41 -14.18
N TYR A 37 -2.68 -0.43 -14.30
CA TYR A 37 -4.08 -0.04 -14.11
C TYR A 37 -4.42 0.30 -12.65
N LYS A 38 -3.61 -0.15 -11.67
CA LYS A 38 -3.78 0.18 -10.24
C LYS A 38 -3.26 1.58 -9.88
N LEU A 39 -2.34 2.11 -10.70
CA LEU A 39 -1.59 3.33 -10.42
C LEU A 39 -2.50 4.54 -10.18
N ILE A 40 -2.37 5.15 -9.00
CA ILE A 40 -3.07 6.39 -8.68
C ILE A 40 -2.60 7.55 -9.58
N SER A 41 -3.55 8.30 -10.12
CA SER A 41 -3.26 9.50 -10.91
C SER A 41 -3.24 10.78 -10.06
N PRO A 42 -2.49 11.83 -10.46
CA PRO A 42 -2.54 13.13 -9.79
C PRO A 42 -3.96 13.72 -9.71
N LYS A 43 -4.76 13.51 -10.77
CA LYS A 43 -6.17 13.92 -10.82
C LYS A 43 -7.00 13.20 -9.76
N GLU A 44 -6.87 11.88 -9.65
CA GLU A 44 -7.54 11.08 -8.63
C GLU A 44 -7.14 11.52 -7.21
N ALA A 45 -5.84 11.64 -6.94
CA ALA A 45 -5.33 12.09 -5.65
C ALA A 45 -5.88 13.48 -5.27
N GLY A 46 -5.95 14.40 -6.23
CA GLY A 46 -6.52 15.74 -6.00
C GLY A 46 -8.01 15.72 -5.71
N GLN A 47 -8.78 14.82 -6.33
CA GLN A 47 -10.20 14.66 -6.02
C GLN A 47 -10.42 14.04 -4.62
N ILE A 48 -9.61 13.05 -4.25
CA ILE A 48 -9.63 12.42 -2.91
C ILE A 48 -9.31 13.46 -1.83
N ALA A 49 -8.23 14.24 -2.02
CA ALA A 49 -7.83 15.29 -1.08
C ALA A 49 -8.90 16.39 -0.94
N LYS A 50 -9.54 16.81 -2.04
CA LYS A 50 -10.66 17.79 -2.01
C LYS A 50 -11.86 17.31 -1.22
N ALA A 51 -12.07 15.99 -1.13
CA ALA A 51 -13.11 15.40 -0.29
C ALA A 51 -12.67 15.19 1.17
N ASN A 52 -11.49 15.68 1.56
CA ASN A 52 -10.89 15.50 2.88
C ASN A 52 -10.69 14.03 3.27
N ILE A 53 -10.44 13.17 2.28
CA ILE A 53 -10.14 11.75 2.46
C ILE A 53 -8.62 11.59 2.43
N ARG A 54 -8.07 10.88 3.41
CA ARG A 54 -6.63 10.62 3.51
C ARG A 54 -6.23 9.48 2.57
N LEU A 55 -4.97 9.49 2.15
CA LEU A 55 -4.32 8.42 1.43
C LEU A 55 -3.31 7.72 2.33
N PHE A 56 -3.12 6.42 2.13
CA PHE A 56 -1.84 5.74 2.36
C PHE A 56 -1.47 5.01 1.07
N THR A 57 -0.19 4.72 0.87
CA THR A 57 0.28 4.23 -0.44
C THR A 57 1.15 3.00 -0.31
N VAL A 58 1.00 2.09 -1.25
CA VAL A 58 1.82 0.88 -1.37
C VAL A 58 2.45 0.79 -2.75
N PHE A 59 3.75 0.57 -2.82
CA PHE A 59 4.42 0.16 -4.04
C PHE A 59 4.29 -1.36 -4.20
N GLU A 60 3.69 -1.78 -5.32
CA GLU A 60 3.56 -3.18 -5.70
C GLU A 60 4.00 -3.34 -7.17
N ALA A 61 4.85 -4.34 -7.40
CA ALA A 61 5.16 -4.84 -8.74
C ALA A 61 4.43 -6.16 -8.93
N GLY A 62 3.97 -6.48 -10.15
CA GLY A 62 3.24 -7.73 -10.39
C GLY A 62 3.99 -9.00 -9.94
N SER A 63 5.34 -8.98 -10.01
CA SER A 63 6.21 -9.94 -9.32
C SER A 63 7.38 -9.19 -8.70
N VAL A 64 7.57 -9.31 -7.39
CA VAL A 64 8.60 -8.54 -6.69
C VAL A 64 9.99 -9.14 -6.92
N ASP A 65 10.85 -8.36 -7.57
CA ASP A 65 12.28 -8.64 -7.65
C ASP A 65 13.01 -7.98 -6.46
N LEU A 66 13.40 -8.79 -5.47
CA LEU A 66 14.10 -8.33 -4.27
C LEU A 66 15.52 -7.80 -4.54
N SER A 67 16.05 -7.94 -5.75
CA SER A 67 17.32 -7.28 -6.15
C SER A 67 17.13 -5.82 -6.58
N LYS A 68 15.88 -5.34 -6.67
CA LYS A 68 15.52 -4.05 -7.27
C LYS A 68 15.11 -2.98 -6.26
N GLY A 69 15.58 -3.06 -5.02
CA GLY A 69 15.19 -2.14 -3.93
C GLY A 69 15.36 -0.66 -4.29
N ALA A 70 16.52 -0.29 -4.84
CA ALA A 70 16.78 1.09 -5.27
C ALA A 70 15.88 1.55 -6.43
N ASP A 71 15.63 0.68 -7.41
CA ASP A 71 14.79 0.99 -8.57
C ASP A 71 13.32 1.17 -8.16
N HIS A 72 12.83 0.30 -7.26
CA HIS A 72 11.48 0.37 -6.71
C HIS A 72 11.30 1.62 -5.85
N ALA A 73 12.26 1.93 -4.97
CA ALA A 73 12.23 3.16 -4.18
C ALA A 73 12.22 4.41 -5.05
N THR A 74 13.04 4.45 -6.11
CA THR A 74 13.07 5.57 -7.07
C THR A 74 11.71 5.73 -7.76
N THR A 75 11.10 4.62 -8.17
CA THR A 75 9.77 4.63 -8.79
C THR A 75 8.72 5.14 -7.82
N ALA A 76 8.70 4.62 -6.58
CA ALA A 76 7.75 5.04 -5.55
C ALA A 76 7.90 6.53 -5.22
N MET A 77 9.12 7.06 -5.14
CA MET A 77 9.34 8.50 -4.94
C MET A 77 8.82 9.35 -6.10
N ASN A 78 8.95 8.88 -7.34
CA ASN A 78 8.40 9.57 -8.50
C ASN A 78 6.87 9.62 -8.46
N CYS A 79 6.22 8.51 -8.08
CA CYS A 79 4.77 8.46 -7.86
C CYS A 79 4.34 9.37 -6.70
N ALA A 80 5.07 9.35 -5.59
CA ALA A 80 4.82 10.22 -4.44
C ALA A 80 4.90 11.70 -4.82
N ASN A 81 5.92 12.09 -5.59
CA ASN A 81 6.05 13.46 -6.08
C ASN A 81 4.89 13.84 -7.02
N SER A 82 4.47 12.94 -7.92
CA SER A 82 3.45 13.26 -8.93
C SER A 82 2.08 13.55 -8.31
N ILE A 83 1.74 12.90 -7.19
CA ILE A 83 0.49 13.15 -6.46
C ILE A 83 0.65 14.19 -5.34
N GLY A 84 1.84 14.78 -5.18
CA GLY A 84 2.12 15.72 -4.10
C GLY A 84 1.97 15.11 -2.71
N GLN A 85 2.46 13.88 -2.52
CA GLN A 85 2.53 13.24 -1.21
C GLN A 85 3.47 14.04 -0.29
N PRO A 86 3.03 14.47 0.90
CA PRO A 86 3.86 15.23 1.83
C PRO A 86 5.10 14.45 2.31
N GLN A 87 6.24 15.12 2.46
CA GLN A 87 7.42 14.51 3.09
C GLN A 87 7.13 14.09 4.54
N GLY A 88 7.77 13.03 5.00
CA GLY A 88 7.53 12.43 6.31
C GLY A 88 6.25 11.58 6.41
N SER A 89 5.45 11.48 5.33
CA SER A 89 4.39 10.47 5.25
C SER A 89 4.95 9.09 4.84
N GLY A 90 4.13 8.05 4.93
CA GLY A 90 4.55 6.66 4.70
C GLY A 90 4.42 6.21 3.25
N ILE A 91 5.35 5.36 2.82
CA ILE A 91 5.24 4.53 1.61
C ILE A 91 5.46 3.08 2.02
N TYR A 92 4.45 2.24 1.85
CA TYR A 92 4.56 0.80 2.05
C TYR A 92 5.18 0.14 0.82
N PHE A 93 5.99 -0.89 1.00
CA PHE A 93 6.49 -1.73 -0.08
C PHE A 93 5.90 -3.13 0.10
N GLY A 94 5.06 -3.53 -0.85
CA GLY A 94 4.43 -4.84 -0.87
C GLY A 94 5.41 -5.91 -1.31
N ILE A 95 5.57 -6.94 -0.48
CA ILE A 95 6.26 -8.18 -0.85
C ILE A 95 5.36 -9.36 -0.50
N GLU A 96 4.99 -10.14 -1.51
CA GLU A 96 4.21 -11.35 -1.36
C GLU A 96 4.73 -12.44 -2.30
N LYS A 97 4.53 -13.70 -1.89
CA LYS A 97 4.75 -14.89 -2.71
C LYS A 97 3.81 -15.98 -2.22
N ASP A 98 3.51 -16.96 -3.07
CA ASP A 98 2.75 -18.15 -2.69
C ASP A 98 3.42 -18.84 -1.48
N GLY A 99 2.63 -19.12 -0.44
CA GLY A 99 3.09 -19.72 0.82
C GLY A 99 3.74 -18.75 1.82
N GLY A 100 3.91 -17.47 1.47
CA GLY A 100 4.49 -16.46 2.36
C GLY A 100 6.01 -16.58 2.55
N PHE A 101 6.62 -15.54 3.10
CA PHE A 101 8.06 -15.52 3.39
C PHE A 101 8.37 -16.09 4.76
N GLU A 102 9.48 -16.82 4.85
CA GLU A 102 9.93 -17.48 6.08
C GLU A 102 11.27 -16.88 6.55
N SER A 103 11.76 -17.33 7.71
CA SER A 103 13.01 -16.86 8.29
C SER A 103 14.22 -16.95 7.34
N GLY A 104 14.27 -17.98 6.48
CA GLY A 104 15.33 -18.15 5.47
C GLY A 104 15.35 -17.06 4.39
N ASP A 105 14.24 -16.34 4.19
CA ASP A 105 14.12 -15.26 3.21
C ASP A 105 14.58 -13.90 3.77
N LEU A 106 14.71 -13.77 5.09
CA LEU A 106 15.00 -12.50 5.74
C LEU A 106 16.30 -11.82 5.30
N PRO A 107 17.41 -12.53 5.00
CA PRO A 107 18.62 -11.86 4.53
C PRO A 107 18.42 -11.07 3.22
N ARG A 108 17.73 -11.67 2.23
CA ARG A 108 17.45 -10.99 0.95
C ARG A 108 16.43 -9.86 1.10
N ILE A 109 15.42 -10.04 1.95
CA ILE A 109 14.42 -9.01 2.25
C ILE A 109 15.07 -7.82 2.97
N SER A 110 15.96 -8.09 3.92
CA SER A 110 16.68 -7.03 4.67
C SER A 110 17.59 -6.23 3.74
N THR A 111 18.29 -6.88 2.81
CA THR A 111 19.08 -6.19 1.77
C THR A 111 18.18 -5.31 0.89
N TYR A 112 17.04 -5.84 0.42
CA TYR A 112 16.06 -5.08 -0.36
C TYR A 112 15.57 -3.81 0.37
N PHE A 113 15.19 -3.93 1.64
CA PHE A 113 14.74 -2.78 2.44
C PHE A 113 15.87 -1.83 2.85
N THR A 114 17.09 -2.33 2.98
CA THR A 114 18.28 -1.47 3.17
C THR A 114 18.51 -0.59 1.96
N ASP A 115 18.39 -1.15 0.75
CA ASP A 115 18.48 -0.38 -0.49
C ASP A 115 17.35 0.63 -0.62
N ILE A 116 16.10 0.23 -0.31
CA ILE A 116 14.96 1.15 -0.29
C ILE A 116 15.24 2.32 0.67
N LYS A 117 15.67 2.02 1.91
CA LYS A 117 15.91 3.04 2.93
C LYS A 117 17.01 4.00 2.54
N ARG A 118 18.10 3.48 1.97
CA ARG A 118 19.19 4.30 1.42
C ARG A 118 18.70 5.21 0.30
N THR A 119 17.90 4.69 -0.64
CA THR A 119 17.41 5.45 -1.79
C THR A 119 16.36 6.49 -1.43
N ILE A 120 15.45 6.19 -0.49
CA ILE A 120 14.45 7.16 0.00
C ILE A 120 15.12 8.31 0.77
N GLY A 121 16.25 8.05 1.43
CA GLY A 121 17.05 9.09 2.07
C GLY A 121 16.31 9.86 3.16
N GLY A 122 15.34 9.24 3.82
CA GLY A 122 14.53 9.86 4.89
C GLY A 122 13.43 10.82 4.41
N LYS A 123 13.22 10.97 3.09
CA LYS A 123 12.17 11.83 2.55
C LYS A 123 10.75 11.34 2.89
N PHE A 124 10.58 10.02 2.95
CA PHE A 124 9.35 9.34 3.33
C PHE A 124 9.66 8.29 4.39
N ASP A 125 8.71 8.04 5.28
CA ASP A 125 8.75 6.90 6.18
C ASP A 125 8.47 5.61 5.40
N ILE A 126 9.07 4.51 5.83
CA ILE A 126 9.03 3.24 5.09
C ILE A 126 8.12 2.26 5.81
N GLY A 127 7.18 1.67 5.06
CA GLY A 127 6.36 0.55 5.51
C GLY A 127 6.64 -0.73 4.73
N ILE A 128 6.30 -1.86 5.31
CA ILE A 128 6.21 -3.15 4.60
C ILE A 128 4.75 -3.63 4.60
N TYR A 129 4.31 -4.19 3.47
CA TYR A 129 3.10 -5.01 3.38
C TYR A 129 3.49 -6.46 3.08
N SER A 130 3.23 -7.39 4.01
CA SER A 130 3.61 -8.81 3.89
C SER A 130 3.00 -9.69 5.00
N ASN A 131 3.43 -10.96 5.11
CA ASN A 131 3.14 -11.83 6.25
C ASN A 131 3.97 -11.46 7.51
N GLY A 132 3.67 -12.10 8.64
CA GLY A 132 4.19 -11.70 9.95
C GLY A 132 5.71 -11.75 10.09
N THR A 133 6.37 -12.79 9.57
CA THR A 133 7.82 -12.97 9.72
C THR A 133 8.65 -11.80 9.17
N PRO A 134 8.47 -11.34 7.91
CA PRO A 134 9.10 -10.12 7.42
C PRO A 134 8.70 -8.86 8.20
N CYS A 135 7.41 -8.71 8.54
CA CYS A 135 6.93 -7.53 9.26
C CYS A 135 7.63 -7.35 10.61
N GLY A 136 7.68 -8.41 11.42
CA GLY A 136 8.35 -8.39 12.72
C GLY A 136 9.85 -8.16 12.61
N SER A 137 10.50 -8.87 11.70
CA SER A 137 11.96 -8.82 11.55
C SER A 137 12.46 -7.45 11.10
N LEU A 138 11.82 -6.85 10.08
CA LEU A 138 12.23 -5.53 9.59
C LEU A 138 11.89 -4.41 10.56
N LEU A 139 10.78 -4.52 11.29
CA LEU A 139 10.41 -3.57 12.33
C LEU A 139 11.45 -3.60 13.46
N GLN A 140 11.83 -4.80 13.93
CA GLN A 140 12.85 -4.97 14.97
C GLN A 140 14.23 -4.45 14.53
N ALA A 141 14.59 -4.66 13.25
CA ALA A 141 15.84 -4.15 12.68
C ALA A 141 15.83 -2.62 12.42
N GLY A 142 14.68 -1.95 12.60
CA GLY A 142 14.52 -0.53 12.31
C GLY A 142 14.65 -0.18 10.82
N LEU A 143 14.45 -1.17 9.93
CA LEU A 143 14.47 -0.95 8.48
C LEU A 143 13.14 -0.36 7.97
N VAL A 144 12.05 -0.62 8.69
CA VAL A 144 10.73 -0.03 8.45
C VAL A 144 10.20 0.61 9.72
N LYS A 145 9.34 1.61 9.55
CA LYS A 145 8.57 2.26 10.62
C LYS A 145 7.15 1.72 10.72
N TYR A 146 6.56 1.38 9.58
CA TYR A 146 5.17 0.91 9.49
C TYR A 146 5.11 -0.55 9.02
N THR A 147 4.06 -1.26 9.42
CA THR A 147 3.82 -2.66 9.05
C THR A 147 2.35 -2.86 8.73
N TRP A 148 2.08 -3.38 7.54
CA TRP A 148 0.76 -3.73 7.06
C TRP A 148 0.68 -5.25 6.92
N LEU A 149 -0.07 -5.89 7.81
CA LEU A 149 -0.21 -7.34 7.82
C LEU A 149 -1.25 -7.77 6.76
N ALA A 150 -0.81 -8.58 5.80
CA ALA A 150 -1.64 -9.01 4.67
C ALA A 150 -2.74 -10.01 5.06
N ALA A 151 -3.94 -9.88 4.49
CA ALA A 151 -5.06 -10.74 4.85
C ALA A 151 -4.87 -12.19 4.42
N ALA A 152 -4.21 -12.42 3.29
CA ALA A 152 -3.91 -13.77 2.81
C ALA A 152 -2.85 -14.50 3.68
N SER A 153 -2.33 -13.85 4.74
CA SER A 153 -1.20 -14.39 5.51
C SER A 153 -1.56 -15.21 6.75
N TYR A 154 -2.84 -15.42 7.09
CA TYR A 154 -3.24 -16.13 8.33
C TYR A 154 -2.71 -17.57 8.45
N GLY A 155 -2.30 -18.20 7.33
CA GLY A 155 -1.65 -19.51 7.32
C GLY A 155 -0.13 -19.46 7.19
N HIS A 156 0.46 -18.27 7.01
CA HIS A 156 1.87 -18.08 6.74
C HIS A 156 2.68 -17.83 8.02
N ASP A 157 3.97 -18.10 7.92
CA ASP A 157 4.92 -18.02 9.03
C ASP A 157 4.87 -16.66 9.76
N GLY A 158 4.86 -16.73 11.09
CA GLY A 158 4.88 -15.59 12.00
C GLY A 158 3.63 -14.71 12.03
N THR A 159 2.61 -14.94 11.19
CA THR A 159 1.45 -14.04 11.08
C THR A 159 0.63 -13.94 12.36
N TRP A 160 0.26 -15.07 12.96
CA TRP A 160 -0.57 -15.06 14.17
C TRP A 160 0.15 -14.44 15.36
N ASP A 161 1.43 -14.75 15.53
CA ASP A 161 2.24 -14.17 16.59
C ASP A 161 2.40 -12.66 16.39
N PHE A 162 2.68 -12.22 15.15
CA PHE A 162 2.81 -10.79 14.85
C PHE A 162 1.48 -10.05 15.01
N TYR A 163 0.37 -10.62 14.55
CA TYR A 163 -0.96 -10.06 14.78
C TYR A 163 -1.26 -9.90 16.27
N SER A 164 -1.02 -10.97 17.05
CA SER A 164 -1.28 -11.02 18.50
C SER A 164 -0.36 -10.10 19.29
N SER A 165 0.86 -9.85 18.81
CA SER A 165 1.79 -8.88 19.41
C SER A 165 1.24 -7.45 19.36
N GLY A 166 0.30 -7.18 18.46
CA GLY A 166 -0.22 -5.84 18.24
C GLY A 166 0.83 -4.87 17.71
N LEU A 167 1.93 -5.33 17.10
CA LEU A 167 2.97 -4.46 16.55
C LEU A 167 2.67 -3.93 15.13
N TRP A 168 1.66 -4.50 14.45
CA TRP A 168 1.16 -4.01 13.17
C TRP A 168 0.69 -2.55 13.26
N THR A 169 0.83 -1.78 12.18
CA THR A 169 0.24 -0.43 12.07
C THR A 169 -1.04 -0.44 11.25
N ILE A 170 -1.10 -1.33 10.26
CA ILE A 170 -2.30 -1.71 9.53
C ILE A 170 -2.42 -3.24 9.57
N ALA A 171 -3.63 -3.76 9.73
CA ALA A 171 -3.91 -5.17 9.56
C ALA A 171 -5.13 -5.34 8.65
N GLN A 172 -4.91 -6.01 7.52
CA GLN A 172 -5.96 -6.37 6.58
C GLN A 172 -6.63 -7.64 7.14
N VAL A 173 -7.67 -7.46 7.97
CA VAL A 173 -8.32 -8.58 8.67
C VAL A 173 -9.75 -8.85 8.21
N GLY A 174 -10.19 -8.17 7.14
CA GLY A 174 -11.43 -8.40 6.43
C GLY A 174 -12.59 -7.49 6.87
N PRO A 175 -13.71 -7.46 6.12
CA PRO A 175 -13.99 -8.23 4.90
C PRO A 175 -13.10 -7.85 3.71
N LEU A 176 -12.72 -8.87 2.92
CA LEU A 176 -12.05 -8.70 1.63
C LEU A 176 -13.09 -8.66 0.50
N ASP A 177 -12.73 -8.02 -0.61
CA ASP A 177 -13.55 -7.94 -1.82
C ASP A 177 -14.99 -7.49 -1.53
N ILE A 178 -15.18 -6.31 -0.91
CA ILE A 178 -16.52 -5.81 -0.55
C ILE A 178 -17.42 -5.70 -1.81
N LYS A 179 -18.30 -6.70 -1.99
CA LYS A 179 -19.23 -6.78 -3.15
C LYS A 179 -20.50 -5.96 -2.98
N THR A 180 -20.75 -5.44 -1.78
CA THR A 180 -22.00 -4.71 -1.46
C THR A 180 -22.04 -3.33 -2.10
N TRP A 181 -20.88 -2.78 -2.46
CA TRP A 181 -20.78 -1.53 -3.21
C TRP A 181 -21.04 -1.84 -4.67
N LYS A 182 -22.29 -1.68 -5.12
CA LYS A 182 -22.70 -1.88 -6.51
C LYS A 182 -22.04 -0.83 -7.42
N ILE A 183 -20.78 -1.05 -7.76
CA ILE A 183 -20.07 -0.29 -8.80
C ILE A 183 -20.40 -0.96 -10.13
N PRO A 184 -21.06 -0.27 -11.08
CA PRO A 184 -21.34 -0.87 -12.38
C PRO A 184 -20.04 -1.23 -13.11
N SER A 185 -19.95 -2.45 -13.64
CA SER A 185 -18.75 -2.97 -14.31
C SER A 185 -18.24 -2.10 -15.47
N TRP A 186 -19.12 -1.31 -16.11
CA TRP A 186 -18.76 -0.38 -17.18
C TRP A 186 -18.10 0.92 -16.71
N LYS A 187 -18.06 1.20 -15.40
CA LYS A 187 -17.41 2.39 -14.81
C LYS A 187 -15.96 2.15 -14.40
N VAL A 188 -15.51 0.90 -14.44
CA VAL A 188 -14.15 0.49 -14.07
C VAL A 188 -13.25 0.64 -15.30
N ALA A 189 -11.99 1.06 -15.09
CA ALA A 189 -11.03 1.25 -16.17
C ALA A 189 -10.99 0.01 -17.09
N PRO A 190 -11.03 0.15 -18.44
CA PRO A 190 -11.20 -0.96 -19.37
C PRO A 190 -10.13 -2.07 -19.32
N LYS A 191 -9.06 -1.87 -18.54
CA LYS A 191 -7.96 -2.82 -18.34
C LYS A 191 -7.94 -3.49 -16.97
N ALA A 192 -8.81 -3.13 -16.03
CA ALA A 192 -8.86 -3.73 -14.72
C ALA A 192 -9.62 -5.07 -14.78
N PRO A 193 -8.96 -6.22 -14.55
CA PRO A 193 -9.60 -7.52 -14.64
C PRO A 193 -10.59 -7.79 -13.49
N ARG A 194 -10.43 -7.10 -12.36
CA ARG A 194 -11.28 -7.12 -11.15
C ARG A 194 -11.15 -5.76 -10.43
N TRP A 195 -12.00 -5.53 -9.44
CA TRP A 195 -11.85 -4.46 -8.46
C TRP A 195 -11.97 -5.07 -7.07
N GLU A 196 -10.93 -4.86 -6.28
CA GLU A 196 -10.75 -5.45 -4.96
C GLU A 196 -10.80 -4.26 -3.98
N ILE A 197 -11.71 -4.35 -3.01
CA ILE A 197 -11.89 -3.35 -1.95
C ILE A 197 -11.83 -4.13 -0.65
N ASP A 198 -10.77 -3.89 0.09
CA ASP A 198 -10.49 -4.61 1.33
C ASP A 198 -10.58 -3.66 2.51
N VAL A 199 -11.15 -4.14 3.62
CA VAL A 199 -11.21 -3.38 4.86
C VAL A 199 -9.91 -3.55 5.63
N ASP A 200 -9.35 -2.42 6.03
CA ASP A 200 -8.18 -2.34 6.87
C ASP A 200 -8.51 -1.82 8.26
N PHE A 201 -7.82 -2.38 9.25
CA PHE A 201 -7.77 -1.83 10.60
C PHE A 201 -6.43 -1.15 10.77
N ALA A 202 -6.43 0.14 11.06
CA ALA A 202 -5.20 0.89 11.30
C ALA A 202 -5.18 1.54 12.69
N LYS A 203 -3.97 1.73 13.20
CA LYS A 203 -3.69 2.57 14.37
C LYS A 203 -3.72 4.05 13.97
N ASN A 204 -3.56 4.95 14.94
CA ASN A 204 -3.58 6.40 14.69
C ASN A 204 -2.45 6.87 13.76
N GLU A 205 -1.26 6.30 13.91
CA GLU A 205 -0.08 6.64 13.11
C GLU A 205 0.32 5.47 12.21
N PHE A 206 0.01 5.60 10.92
CA PHE A 206 0.29 4.58 9.90
C PHE A 206 0.76 5.20 8.58
N GLY A 207 1.27 6.43 8.64
CA GLY A 207 1.84 7.13 7.49
C GLY A 207 0.83 7.70 6.50
N SER A 208 -0.46 7.76 6.85
CA SER A 208 -1.47 8.37 5.98
C SER A 208 -1.31 9.90 5.84
N PHE A 209 -1.86 10.49 4.78
CA PHE A 209 -1.66 11.90 4.43
C PHE A 209 -2.83 12.46 3.59
N LEU A 210 -2.93 13.78 3.51
CA LEU A 210 -3.71 14.44 2.45
C LEU A 210 -2.76 14.79 1.31
N ALA A 211 -3.10 14.39 0.08
CA ALA A 211 -2.31 14.72 -1.09
C ALA A 211 -2.42 16.22 -1.44
N ASN A 212 -1.36 16.78 -2.00
CA ASN A 212 -1.34 18.14 -2.55
C ASN A 212 -0.75 18.14 -3.97
N PRO A 213 -1.45 17.56 -4.96
CA PRO A 213 -0.90 17.43 -6.31
C PRO A 213 -0.53 18.80 -6.90
N PRO A 214 0.54 18.88 -7.71
CA PRO A 214 0.86 20.12 -8.42
C PRO A 214 -0.35 20.58 -9.23
N VAL A 215 -0.61 21.89 -9.22
CA VAL A 215 -1.64 22.47 -10.09
C VAL A 215 -1.21 22.23 -11.53
N ALA A 216 -2.08 21.60 -12.31
CA ALA A 216 -1.87 21.34 -13.74
C ALA A 216 -1.88 22.64 -14.55
#